data_AF-A0A4Q0AK02-F1
#
_entry.id   AF-A0A4Q0AK02-F1
#
_cell.length_a   1.000
_cell.length_b   1.000
_cell.length_c   1.000
_cell.angle_alpha   90.00
_cell.angle_beta   90.00
_cell.angle_gamma   90.00
#
_symmetry.space_group_name_H-M   'P 1'
#
loop_
_entity.id
_entity.type
_entity.pdbx_description
1 polymer ?
#
loop_
_entity_poly.entity_id
_entity_poly.type
_entity_poly.pdbx_seq_one_letter_code
_entity_poly.pdbx_strand_id
1 'polypeptide(L)'
;MLKQTIRQKGFTIIELLIVIVIIGILATLVLSTYASGPAKARDSKRLTDINSIATQLEIYNSETGGYPTFTGKLDTDTWVQQNLKGLDINALRPPNQTANSMVNSATPTKDQYGYQAFQSDGVTACTAEPCAKFKLYWAKETANNAVQVKTSLQ
;
A
#
# COMPACT_ATOMS: atom_id res chain seq x y z
N MET A 1 -43.44 51.77 -35.91
CA MET A 1 -42.77 50.57 -35.35
C MET A 1 -41.45 50.38 -36.09
N LEU A 2 -40.31 50.67 -35.45
CA LEU A 2 -38.98 50.41 -36.03
C LEU A 2 -38.49 49.04 -35.53
N LYS A 3 -38.38 48.09 -36.44
CA LYS A 3 -37.93 46.73 -36.19
C LYS A 3 -36.40 46.73 -36.13
N GLN A 4 -35.83 46.66 -34.92
CA GLN A 4 -34.38 46.52 -34.73
C GLN A 4 -33.95 45.10 -35.11
N THR A 5 -33.20 44.96 -36.20
CA THR A 5 -32.62 43.68 -36.62
C THR A 5 -31.29 43.48 -35.89
N ILE A 6 -31.24 42.49 -34.99
CA ILE A 6 -30.01 42.12 -34.28
C ILE A 6 -29.01 41.53 -35.28
N ARG A 7 -27.89 42.22 -35.53
CA ARG A 7 -26.81 41.70 -36.38
C ARG A 7 -26.08 40.59 -35.65
N GLN A 8 -26.14 39.36 -36.18
CA GLN A 8 -25.32 38.26 -35.69
C GLN A 8 -23.86 38.53 -36.08
N LYS A 9 -22.99 38.70 -35.09
CA LYS A 9 -21.54 38.78 -35.28
C LYS A 9 -21.01 37.35 -35.39
N GLY A 10 -20.43 37.00 -36.54
CA GLY A 10 -19.72 35.73 -36.73
C GLY A 10 -18.35 35.76 -36.05
N PHE A 11 -17.90 34.59 -35.57
CA PHE A 11 -16.53 34.40 -35.07
C PHE A 11 -15.51 34.59 -36.19
N THR A 12 -14.39 35.24 -35.87
CA THR A 12 -13.27 35.38 -36.80
C THR A 12 -12.40 34.12 -36.79
N ILE A 13 -11.78 33.81 -37.94
CA ILE A 13 -10.86 32.67 -38.04
C ILE A 13 -9.66 32.82 -37.09
N ILE A 14 -9.22 34.07 -36.86
CA ILE A 14 -8.10 34.35 -35.95
C ILE A 14 -8.44 34.07 -34.49
N GLU A 15 -9.68 34.31 -34.06
CA GLU A 15 -10.14 33.96 -32.70
C GLU A 15 -10.08 32.44 -32.49
N LEU A 16 -10.50 31.64 -33.49
CA LEU A 16 -10.42 30.19 -33.39
C LEU A 16 -8.96 29.68 -33.42
N LEU A 17 -8.09 30.32 -34.22
CA LEU A 17 -6.68 29.97 -34.34
C LEU A 17 -5.92 30.16 -33.03
N ILE A 18 -6.16 31.27 -32.33
CA ILE A 18 -5.51 31.54 -31.03
C ILE A 18 -5.94 30.50 -29.99
N VAL A 19 -7.21 30.10 -29.98
CA VAL A 19 -7.75 29.12 -29.01
C VAL A 19 -7.08 27.75 -29.17
N ILE A 20 -6.93 27.24 -30.40
CA ILE A 20 -6.28 25.94 -30.61
C ILE A 20 -4.79 25.96 -30.25
N VAL A 21 -4.12 27.11 -30.45
CA VAL A 21 -2.71 27.30 -30.05
C VAL A 21 -2.59 27.28 -28.53
N ILE A 22 -3.46 27.99 -27.81
CA ILE A 22 -3.47 27.99 -26.34
C ILE A 22 -3.76 26.58 -25.79
N ILE A 23 -4.75 25.88 -26.35
CA ILE A 23 -5.08 24.50 -25.95
C ILE A 23 -3.88 23.56 -26.19
N GLY A 24 -3.17 23.71 -27.32
CA GLY A 24 -1.96 22.93 -27.62
C GLY A 24 -0.85 23.14 -26.60
N ILE A 25 -0.61 24.38 -26.18
CA ILE A 25 0.40 24.71 -25.15
C ILE A 25 -0.01 24.10 -23.80
N LEU A 26 -1.25 24.33 -23.37
CA LEU A 26 -1.74 23.84 -22.08
C LEU A 26 -1.77 22.30 -22.00
N ALA A 27 -2.11 21.62 -23.09
CA ALA A 27 -2.15 20.16 -23.14
C ALA A 27 -0.78 19.51 -22.84
N THR A 28 0.32 20.12 -23.28
CA THR A 28 1.67 19.60 -23.02
C THR A 28 2.11 19.71 -21.56
N LEU A 29 1.68 20.76 -20.86
CA LEU A 29 2.04 21.00 -19.45
C LEU A 29 1.32 20.04 -18.50
N VAL A 30 0.07 19.68 -18.80
CA VAL A 30 -0.76 18.80 -17.94
C VAL A 30 -0.18 17.38 -17.83
N LEU A 31 0.52 16.90 -18.86
CA LEU A 31 1.07 15.54 -18.87
C LEU A 31 2.31 15.36 -17.97
N SER A 32 2.99 16.44 -17.58
CA SER A 32 4.29 16.37 -16.90
C SER A 32 4.23 16.03 -15.40
N THR A 33 3.06 15.98 -14.76
CA THR A 33 2.96 15.97 -13.28
C THR A 33 2.44 14.67 -12.65
N TYR A 34 2.13 13.63 -13.43
CA TYR A 34 1.40 12.45 -12.92
C TYR A 34 2.24 11.27 -12.39
N ALA A 35 3.57 11.29 -12.52
CA ALA A 35 4.35 10.04 -12.36
C ALA A 35 4.76 9.68 -10.91
N SER A 36 4.90 10.61 -9.96
CA SER A 36 5.59 10.35 -8.68
C SER A 36 4.74 10.41 -7.41
N GLY A 37 3.56 11.03 -7.45
CA GLY A 37 2.62 11.09 -6.32
C GLY A 37 2.12 9.73 -5.80
N PRO A 38 1.79 8.74 -6.68
CA PRO A 38 1.21 7.47 -6.24
C PRO A 38 2.17 6.60 -5.40
N ALA A 39 3.48 6.61 -5.68
CA ALA A 39 4.44 5.73 -5.00
C ALA A 39 4.62 6.08 -3.51
N LYS A 40 4.71 7.37 -3.18
CA LYS A 40 4.81 7.83 -1.77
C LYS A 40 3.54 7.50 -0.98
N ALA A 41 2.37 7.68 -1.59
CA ALA A 41 1.10 7.33 -0.97
C ALA A 41 1.00 5.82 -0.69
N ARG A 42 1.42 4.98 -1.64
CA ARG A 42 1.48 3.52 -1.45
C ARG A 42 2.45 3.13 -0.33
N ASP A 43 3.64 3.73 -0.28
CA ASP A 43 4.60 3.46 0.81
C ASP A 43 4.06 3.89 2.19
N SER A 44 3.33 5.00 2.26
CA SER A 44 2.63 5.41 3.49
C SER A 44 1.56 4.40 3.88
N LYS A 45 0.78 3.88 2.92
CA LYS A 45 -0.20 2.83 3.19
C LYS A 45 0.46 1.56 3.68
N ARG A 46 1.56 1.11 3.06
CA ARG A 46 2.33 -0.05 3.53
C ARG A 46 2.77 0.09 4.98
N LEU A 47 3.25 1.27 5.37
CA LEU A 47 3.64 1.53 6.75
C LEU A 47 2.44 1.43 7.72
N THR A 48 1.29 2.01 7.36
CA THR A 48 0.07 1.89 8.17
C THR A 48 -0.38 0.44 8.31
N ASP A 49 -0.41 -0.31 7.20
CA ASP A 49 -0.80 -1.71 7.16
C ASP A 49 0.11 -2.56 8.07
N ILE A 50 1.43 -2.42 7.95
CA ILE A 50 2.42 -3.13 8.78
C ILE A 50 2.27 -2.80 10.26
N ASN A 51 2.00 -1.54 10.61
CA ASN A 51 1.79 -1.17 12.01
C ASN A 51 0.51 -1.78 12.59
N SER A 52 -0.56 -1.84 11.80
CA SER A 52 -1.81 -2.51 12.20
C SER A 52 -1.58 -4.01 12.42
N ILE A 53 -0.89 -4.68 11.51
CA ILE A 53 -0.54 -6.11 11.63
C ILE A 53 0.31 -6.34 12.88
N ALA A 54 1.37 -5.55 13.07
CA ALA A 54 2.25 -5.66 14.23
C ALA A 54 1.45 -5.52 15.53
N THR A 55 0.60 -4.49 15.64
CA THR A 55 -0.22 -4.26 16.84
C THR A 55 -1.12 -5.45 17.16
N GLN A 56 -1.73 -6.06 16.15
CA GLN A 56 -2.61 -7.22 16.36
C GLN A 56 -1.82 -8.50 16.70
N LEU A 57 -0.61 -8.66 16.17
CA LEU A 57 0.29 -9.75 16.58
C LEU A 57 0.72 -9.62 18.05
N GLU A 58 0.98 -8.40 18.52
CA GLU A 58 1.27 -8.12 19.94
C GLU A 58 0.09 -8.48 20.84
N ILE A 59 -1.13 -8.12 20.44
CA ILE A 59 -2.35 -8.50 21.16
C ILE A 59 -2.50 -10.02 21.19
N TYR A 60 -2.31 -10.69 20.05
CA TYR A 60 -2.37 -12.15 19.98
C TYR A 60 -1.34 -12.83 20.91
N ASN A 61 -0.12 -12.30 20.97
CA ASN A 61 0.90 -12.77 21.90
C ASN A 61 0.47 -12.57 23.37
N SER A 62 -0.17 -11.44 23.70
CA SER A 62 -0.71 -11.21 25.04
C SER A 62 -1.83 -12.19 25.42
N GLU A 63 -2.57 -12.73 24.44
CA GLU A 63 -3.67 -13.69 24.68
C GLU A 63 -3.21 -15.14 24.69
N THR A 64 -2.22 -15.50 23.87
CA THR A 64 -1.81 -16.89 23.62
C THR A 64 -0.42 -17.24 24.16
N GLY A 65 0.36 -16.25 24.57
CA GLY A 65 1.73 -16.42 25.08
C GLY A 65 2.80 -16.60 24.01
N GLY A 66 2.47 -16.42 22.73
CA GLY A 66 3.44 -16.41 21.64
C GLY A 66 2.89 -15.85 20.33
N TYR A 67 3.78 -15.66 19.37
CA TYR A 67 3.42 -15.32 17.99
C TYR A 67 3.12 -16.58 17.17
N PRO A 68 2.24 -16.47 16.17
CA PRO A 68 1.94 -17.57 15.27
C PRO A 68 3.11 -17.85 14.32
N THR A 69 3.26 -19.11 13.92
CA THR A 69 4.04 -19.49 12.74
C THR A 69 3.39 -18.98 11.47
N PHE A 70 4.13 -18.96 10.36
CA PHE A 70 3.59 -18.45 9.09
C PHE A 70 2.55 -19.40 8.47
N THR A 71 2.87 -20.69 8.39
CA THR A 71 2.19 -21.67 7.54
C THR A 71 0.70 -21.82 7.87
N GLY A 72 -0.17 -21.52 6.90
CA GLY A 72 -1.63 -21.68 7.01
C GLY A 72 -2.30 -20.70 7.98
N LYS A 73 -1.60 -19.62 8.34
CA LYS A 73 -2.05 -18.62 9.31
C LYS A 73 -2.16 -17.26 8.66
N LEU A 74 -1.05 -16.52 8.63
CA LEU A 74 -1.02 -15.15 8.11
C LEU A 74 -1.23 -15.08 6.59
N ASP A 75 -1.04 -16.20 5.87
CA ASP A 75 -1.36 -16.35 4.45
C ASP A 75 -2.84 -16.67 4.17
N THR A 76 -3.66 -16.84 5.20
CA THR A 76 -5.06 -17.29 5.08
C THR A 76 -6.02 -16.32 5.78
N ASP A 77 -6.89 -15.67 5.01
CA ASP A 77 -7.85 -14.66 5.53
C ASP A 77 -8.72 -15.19 6.68
N THR A 78 -9.18 -16.43 6.60
CA THR A 78 -10.02 -17.06 7.63
C THR A 78 -9.31 -17.15 8.98
N TRP A 79 -8.03 -17.57 8.97
CA TRP A 79 -7.28 -17.70 10.22
C TRP A 79 -7.08 -16.33 10.86
N VAL A 80 -6.72 -15.33 10.05
CA VAL A 80 -6.52 -13.95 10.49
C VAL A 80 -7.79 -13.39 11.11
N GLN A 81 -8.94 -13.53 10.46
CA GLN A 81 -10.21 -13.01 11.00
C GLN A 81 -10.62 -13.66 12.32
N GLN A 82 -10.23 -14.91 12.55
CA GLN A 82 -10.54 -15.64 13.77
C GLN A 82 -9.59 -15.32 14.93
N ASN A 83 -8.30 -15.09 14.63
CA ASN A 83 -7.24 -14.98 15.63
C ASN A 83 -6.71 -13.54 15.81
N LEU A 84 -6.81 -12.69 14.78
CA LEU A 84 -6.41 -11.28 14.77
C LEU A 84 -7.64 -10.39 14.55
N LYS A 85 -8.65 -10.52 15.43
CA LYS A 85 -10.01 -9.96 15.23
C LYS A 85 -10.05 -8.44 15.08
N GLY A 86 -9.06 -7.71 15.60
CA GLY A 86 -8.97 -6.26 15.46
C GLY A 86 -8.29 -5.80 14.17
N LEU A 87 -7.81 -6.73 13.33
CA LEU A 87 -7.16 -6.40 12.06
C LEU A 87 -8.16 -6.22 10.94
N ASP A 88 -8.09 -5.10 10.23
CA ASP A 88 -8.74 -4.96 8.92
C ASP A 88 -8.04 -5.92 7.93
N ILE A 89 -8.79 -6.83 7.32
CA ILE A 89 -8.23 -7.81 6.38
C ILE A 89 -7.53 -7.17 5.18
N ASN A 90 -7.90 -5.93 4.82
CA ASN A 90 -7.25 -5.18 3.75
C ASN A 90 -5.84 -4.70 4.14
N ALA A 91 -5.47 -4.72 5.42
CA ALA A 91 -4.09 -4.48 5.85
C ALA A 91 -3.15 -5.59 5.37
N LEU A 92 -3.65 -6.79 5.05
CA LEU A 92 -2.85 -7.88 4.50
C LEU A 92 -2.67 -7.79 2.98
N ARG A 93 -3.27 -6.79 2.35
CA ARG A 93 -3.31 -6.61 0.90
C ARG A 93 -2.41 -5.42 0.53
N PRO A 94 -1.19 -5.65 0.02
CA PRO A 94 -0.33 -4.58 -0.44
C PRO A 94 -1.04 -3.71 -1.48
N PRO A 95 -0.69 -2.42 -1.64
CA PRO A 95 -1.50 -1.47 -2.41
C PRO A 95 -1.80 -1.81 -3.87
N ASN A 96 -1.06 -2.73 -4.48
CA ASN A 96 -1.26 -3.19 -5.86
C ASN A 96 -1.84 -4.62 -5.95
N GLN A 97 -2.34 -5.18 -4.84
CA GLN A 97 -2.88 -6.52 -4.77
C GLN A 97 -4.36 -6.49 -4.37
N THR A 98 -5.12 -7.44 -4.88
CA THR A 98 -6.55 -7.61 -4.56
C THR A 98 -6.81 -8.70 -3.52
N ALA A 99 -5.77 -9.45 -3.16
CA ALA A 99 -5.81 -10.54 -2.19
C ALA A 99 -4.68 -10.41 -1.19
N ASN A 100 -4.76 -11.19 -0.10
CA ASN A 100 -3.67 -11.33 0.85
C ASN A 100 -2.41 -11.82 0.10
N SER A 101 -1.30 -11.12 0.34
CA SER A 101 0.00 -11.42 -0.29
C SER A 101 1.11 -11.46 0.77
N MET A 102 0.79 -12.05 1.92
CA MET A 102 1.79 -12.36 2.94
C MET A 102 2.64 -13.57 2.53
N VAL A 103 3.95 -13.48 2.76
CA VAL A 103 4.94 -14.52 2.42
C VAL A 103 5.92 -14.76 3.56
N ASN A 104 6.43 -15.99 3.69
CA ASN A 104 7.51 -16.33 4.62
C ASN A 104 8.87 -15.92 4.05
N SER A 105 9.15 -14.63 3.97
CA SER A 105 10.39 -14.10 3.37
C SER A 105 10.87 -12.82 4.03
N ALA A 106 12.18 -12.72 4.23
CA ALA A 106 12.87 -11.50 4.65
C ALA A 106 13.03 -10.49 3.51
N THR A 107 12.80 -10.89 2.26
CA THR A 107 12.97 -10.06 1.07
C THR A 107 11.72 -10.13 0.18
N PRO A 108 10.56 -9.66 0.66
CA PRO A 108 9.35 -9.62 -0.15
C PRO A 108 9.51 -8.61 -1.30
N THR A 109 8.77 -8.84 -2.39
CA THR A 109 8.66 -7.84 -3.46
C THR A 109 7.82 -6.64 -2.99
N LYS A 110 7.79 -5.55 -3.77
CA LYS A 110 6.97 -4.36 -3.48
C LYS A 110 5.45 -4.65 -3.38
N ASP A 111 5.02 -5.79 -3.89
CA ASP A 111 3.63 -6.21 -3.94
C ASP A 111 3.33 -7.31 -2.92
N GLN A 112 4.23 -7.54 -1.95
CA GLN A 112 4.12 -8.56 -0.91
C GLN A 112 4.48 -7.98 0.47
N TYR A 113 3.97 -8.60 1.52
CA TYR A 113 4.45 -8.41 2.89
C TYR A 113 5.13 -9.68 3.38
N GLY A 114 6.30 -9.53 3.99
CA GLY A 114 7.04 -10.64 4.58
C GLY A 114 6.69 -10.81 6.05
N TYR A 115 6.55 -12.04 6.52
CA TYR A 115 6.47 -12.37 7.93
C TYR A 115 7.34 -13.57 8.26
N GLN A 116 8.12 -13.45 9.34
CA GLN A 116 8.89 -14.54 9.88
C GLN A 116 8.80 -14.53 11.40
N ALA A 117 8.50 -15.69 11.98
CA ALA A 117 8.52 -15.91 13.41
C ALA A 117 9.85 -16.55 13.83
N PHE A 118 10.32 -16.21 15.02
CA PHE A 118 11.60 -16.63 15.57
C PHE A 118 11.47 -17.12 17.01
N GLN A 119 12.43 -17.95 17.42
CA GLN A 119 12.63 -18.32 18.82
C GLN A 119 13.13 -17.10 19.62
N SER A 120 13.36 -17.27 20.93
CA SER A 120 13.77 -16.19 21.85
C SER A 120 15.09 -15.52 21.44
N ASP A 121 15.94 -16.22 20.71
CA ASP A 121 17.19 -15.72 20.14
C ASP A 121 16.98 -14.66 19.02
N GLY A 122 15.80 -14.59 18.41
CA GLY A 122 15.50 -13.69 17.30
C GLY A 122 16.23 -14.01 15.99
N VAL A 123 16.85 -15.19 15.89
CA VAL A 123 17.65 -15.66 14.75
C VAL A 123 17.15 -17.00 14.24
N THR A 124 16.89 -17.96 15.13
CA THR A 124 16.38 -19.27 14.76
C THR A 124 14.92 -19.16 14.37
N ALA A 125 14.59 -19.58 13.15
CA ALA A 125 13.23 -19.60 12.66
C ALA A 125 12.36 -20.48 13.58
N CYS A 126 11.17 -19.99 13.91
CA CYS A 126 10.23 -20.72 14.73
C CYS A 126 9.46 -21.74 13.86
N THR A 127 9.66 -23.02 14.13
CA THR A 127 8.97 -24.12 13.44
C THR A 127 7.88 -24.79 14.28
N ALA A 128 7.84 -24.48 15.58
CA ALA A 128 6.85 -24.97 16.54
C ALA A 128 6.50 -23.86 17.53
N GLU A 129 5.21 -23.73 17.84
CA GLU A 129 4.67 -22.68 18.71
C GLU A 129 4.78 -23.03 20.19
N PRO A 130 4.83 -22.03 21.10
CA PRO A 130 4.74 -20.57 20.86
C PRO A 130 6.05 -19.93 20.36
N CYS A 131 5.96 -19.04 19.38
CA CYS A 131 7.12 -18.28 18.90
C CYS A 131 7.35 -17.04 19.77
N ALA A 132 8.61 -16.73 20.09
CA ALA A 132 8.91 -15.65 21.02
C ALA A 132 9.05 -14.26 20.36
N LYS A 133 9.39 -14.22 19.07
CA LYS A 133 9.63 -12.97 18.33
C LYS A 133 9.07 -13.07 16.91
N PHE A 134 8.76 -11.92 16.30
CA PHE A 134 8.47 -11.85 14.87
C PHE A 134 9.21 -10.71 14.18
N LYS A 135 9.35 -10.82 12.86
CA LYS A 135 9.77 -9.74 11.97
C LYS A 135 8.81 -9.66 10.80
N LEU A 136 8.30 -8.46 10.56
CA LEU A 136 7.53 -8.08 9.38
C LEU A 136 8.43 -7.33 8.41
N TYR A 137 8.29 -7.61 7.12
CA TYR A 137 9.10 -7.02 6.07
C TYR A 137 8.22 -6.41 4.98
N TRP A 138 8.63 -5.28 4.41
CA TRP A 138 7.98 -4.69 3.24
C TRP A 138 8.98 -3.91 2.40
N ALA A 139 8.80 -3.86 1.08
CA ALA A 139 9.68 -3.11 0.20
C ALA A 139 9.09 -1.72 -0.11
N LYS A 140 9.93 -0.68 -0.08
CA LYS A 140 9.53 0.70 -0.45
C LYS A 140 9.73 0.96 -1.93
N GLU A 141 8.67 1.39 -2.61
CA GLU A 141 8.76 1.74 -4.04
C GLU A 141 9.62 2.99 -4.27
N THR A 142 9.61 3.95 -3.34
CA THR A 142 10.37 5.20 -3.51
C THR A 142 11.87 5.03 -3.27
N ALA A 143 12.32 3.86 -2.83
CA ALA A 143 13.70 3.60 -2.41
C ALA A 143 14.28 2.37 -3.13
N ASN A 144 14.04 2.24 -4.44
CA ASN A 144 14.53 1.11 -5.25
C ASN A 144 14.19 -0.27 -4.65
N ASN A 145 12.96 -0.42 -4.13
CA ASN A 145 12.50 -1.61 -3.43
C ASN A 145 13.35 -2.00 -2.21
N ALA A 146 13.97 -1.02 -1.53
CA ALA A 146 14.66 -1.26 -0.28
C ALA A 146 13.69 -1.88 0.75
N VAL A 147 14.07 -3.04 1.27
CA VAL A 147 13.29 -3.76 2.28
C VAL A 147 13.44 -3.06 3.63
N GLN A 148 12.32 -2.88 4.29
CA GLN A 148 12.21 -2.36 5.65
C GLN A 148 11.74 -3.50 6.56
N VAL A 149 12.08 -3.39 7.84
CA VAL A 149 11.74 -4.39 8.84
C VAL A 149 11.09 -3.75 10.06
N LYS A 150 10.04 -4.38 10.56
CA LYS A 150 9.42 -4.09 11.85
C LYS A 150 9.55 -5.34 12.70
N THR A 151 10.01 -5.19 13.92
CA THR A 151 10.21 -6.32 14.85
C THR A 151 9.18 -6.26 15.97
N SER A 152 8.93 -7.40 16.60
CA SER A 152 8.14 -7.49 17.82
C SER A 152 8.67 -6.55 18.91
N LEU A 153 7.77 -6.05 19.75
CA LEU A 153 8.16 -5.34 20.97
C LEU A 153 8.96 -6.33 21.84
N GLN A 154 10.20 -5.96 22.18
CA GLN A 154 11.02 -6.73 23.12
C GLN A 154 10.64 -6.44 24.55
#